data_AF-A0A356BD28-F1
#
_entry.id   AF-A0A356BD28-F1
#
_cell.length_a   1.000
_cell.length_b   1.000
_cell.length_c   1.000
_cell.angle_alpha   90.00
_cell.angle_beta   90.00
_cell.angle_gamma   90.00
#
_symmetry.space_group_name_H-M   'P 1'
#
loop_
_entity.id
_entity.type
_entity.pdbx_description
1 polymer ?
#
loop_
_entity_poly.entity_id
_entity_poly.type
_entity_poly.pdbx_seq_one_letter_code
_entity_poly.pdbx_strand_id
1 'polypeptide(L)'
;MNILNKLTSTSMLTLCLALLFFTPSQVLAQTTAVTQLDALVQQWLALEQQQHQLQQDWQLRKQSLQQGISLLQAEQKQLQQVLERNSKQHDAVDEKRAALLAQQQQLELQQQQGGRQISALLQQVRVMQPQLPPPLQHIWQQELASLPDNADASVQLQRSLFLLTKLAEFQQRLSLDEMTLETADGKPVRVKQLYLGASQAWFSSADGSYSGLGYPGSTGWSWQFDSSVDGSEVLQAIAILEKR
;
A
#
# COMPACT_ATOMS: atom_id res chain seq x y z
N MET A 1 96.41 38.35 33.21
CA MET A 1 96.21 37.02 33.81
C MET A 1 95.91 36.07 32.66
N ASN A 2 96.86 35.19 32.33
CA ASN A 2 96.74 33.84 31.78
C ASN A 2 95.50 33.50 30.88
N ILE A 3 95.59 32.85 29.72
CA ILE A 3 96.60 31.93 29.19
C ILE A 3 96.15 31.48 27.77
N LEU A 4 97.13 31.28 26.88
CA LEU A 4 97.23 30.28 25.80
C LEU A 4 96.26 30.33 24.61
N ASN A 5 96.76 30.59 23.38
CA ASN A 5 97.64 29.79 22.50
C ASN A 5 96.79 29.13 21.40
N LYS A 6 96.95 29.55 20.14
CA LYS A 6 97.90 28.99 19.13
C LYS A 6 97.08 28.09 18.16
N LEU A 7 97.39 27.92 16.88
CA LEU A 7 98.59 28.07 16.05
C LEU A 7 98.01 28.11 14.60
N THR A 8 98.30 29.15 13.79
CA THR A 8 99.18 29.11 12.57
C THR A 8 98.69 28.18 11.45
N SER A 9 98.83 28.43 10.15
CA SER A 9 99.63 29.31 9.28
C SER A 9 99.14 28.91 7.86
N THR A 10 99.03 29.80 6.87
CA THR A 10 100.09 29.98 5.87
C THR A 10 100.03 31.36 5.17
N SER A 11 101.19 32.01 5.22
CA SER A 11 101.67 33.23 4.55
C SER A 11 101.48 33.26 3.02
N MET A 12 101.02 34.37 2.41
CA MET A 12 101.79 35.58 1.94
C MET A 12 102.21 35.40 0.44
N LEU A 13 101.78 36.19 -0.55
CA LEU A 13 102.15 37.58 -0.93
C LEU A 13 101.28 37.93 -2.19
N THR A 14 100.40 38.95 -2.22
CA THR A 14 100.57 40.37 -2.63
C THR A 14 101.04 40.70 -4.07
N LEU A 15 100.36 41.71 -4.66
CA LEU A 15 100.88 42.87 -5.44
C LEU A 15 100.36 42.96 -6.90
N CYS A 16 99.37 43.79 -7.26
CA CYS A 16 99.34 45.26 -7.49
C CYS A 16 99.92 45.74 -8.84
N LEU A 17 99.10 46.55 -9.54
CA LEU A 17 99.46 47.73 -10.36
C LEU A 17 100.04 47.54 -11.79
N ALA A 18 99.39 48.15 -12.80
CA ALA A 18 100.00 49.17 -13.68
C ALA A 18 99.05 49.63 -14.80
N LEU A 19 98.85 50.95 -14.87
CA LEU A 19 98.22 51.70 -15.95
C LEU A 19 99.00 51.57 -17.26
N LEU A 20 98.29 51.45 -18.40
CA LEU A 20 98.84 51.61 -19.74
C LEU A 20 98.03 52.62 -20.56
N PHE A 21 98.70 53.75 -20.86
CA PHE A 21 98.79 54.49 -22.12
C PHE A 21 97.55 54.79 -22.99
N PHE A 22 97.27 56.10 -23.03
CA PHE A 22 97.05 57.00 -24.17
C PHE A 22 96.89 56.41 -25.60
N THR A 23 95.82 56.92 -26.24
CA THR A 23 95.24 56.70 -27.58
C THR A 23 96.11 57.10 -28.78
N PRO A 24 95.79 56.53 -29.96
CA PRO A 24 95.66 57.31 -31.20
C PRO A 24 94.21 57.30 -31.72
N SER A 25 93.69 58.48 -32.02
CA SER A 25 92.37 58.69 -32.62
C SER A 25 92.33 58.21 -34.07
N GLN A 26 91.35 57.37 -34.42
CA GLN A 26 90.92 57.16 -35.79
C GLN A 26 89.40 57.35 -35.93
N VAL A 27 89.06 58.01 -37.05
CA VAL A 27 87.75 58.39 -37.54
C VAL A 27 86.93 57.15 -37.95
N LEU A 28 85.72 56.99 -37.40
CA LEU A 28 84.63 56.21 -37.97
C LEU A 28 83.34 56.45 -37.16
N ALA A 29 82.49 57.39 -37.59
CA ALA A 29 81.21 57.64 -36.93
C ALA A 29 80.16 58.17 -37.92
N GLN A 30 79.64 57.32 -38.81
CA GLN A 30 78.41 57.62 -39.57
C GLN A 30 77.48 56.40 -39.80
N THR A 31 77.76 55.22 -39.23
CA THR A 31 76.94 54.01 -39.42
C THR A 31 75.98 53.67 -38.27
N THR A 32 76.00 54.42 -37.17
CA THR A 32 75.24 54.11 -35.93
C THR A 32 73.91 54.86 -35.76
N ALA A 33 73.73 56.04 -36.37
CA ALA A 33 72.49 56.83 -36.19
C ALA A 33 71.32 56.32 -37.04
N VAL A 34 71.59 55.88 -38.28
CA VAL A 34 70.57 55.32 -39.19
C VAL A 34 70.06 53.97 -38.68
N THR A 35 70.97 53.14 -38.14
CA THR A 35 70.62 51.83 -37.56
C THR A 35 69.80 51.93 -36.28
N GLN A 36 69.96 53.00 -35.48
CA GLN A 36 69.12 53.26 -34.29
C GLN A 36 67.71 53.74 -34.64
N LEU A 37 67.57 54.56 -35.69
CA LEU A 37 66.26 55.03 -36.16
C LEU A 37 65.47 53.88 -36.78
N ASP A 38 66.11 53.05 -37.61
CA ASP A 38 65.52 51.83 -38.15
C ASP A 38 65.12 50.84 -37.04
N ALA A 39 65.91 50.73 -35.96
CA ALA A 39 65.57 49.91 -34.80
C ALA A 39 64.34 50.44 -34.03
N LEU A 40 64.21 51.76 -33.85
CA LEU A 40 63.02 52.37 -33.23
C LEU A 40 61.77 52.20 -34.10
N VAL A 41 61.91 52.34 -35.42
CA VAL A 41 60.81 52.11 -36.37
C VAL A 41 60.40 50.63 -36.36
N GLN A 42 61.34 49.69 -36.30
CA GLN A 42 61.02 48.27 -36.14
C GLN A 42 60.35 47.95 -34.81
N GLN A 43 60.78 48.57 -33.70
CA GLN A 43 60.14 48.40 -32.40
C GLN A 43 58.73 48.99 -32.37
N TRP A 44 58.51 50.16 -32.98
CA TRP A 44 57.19 50.78 -33.07
C TRP A 44 56.25 49.97 -33.96
N LEU A 45 56.73 49.48 -35.11
CA LEU A 45 55.98 48.59 -35.99
C LEU A 45 55.63 47.27 -35.26
N ALA A 46 56.57 46.70 -34.50
CA ALA A 46 56.32 45.51 -33.68
C ALA A 46 55.29 45.77 -32.57
N LEU A 47 55.32 46.96 -31.95
CA LEU A 47 54.36 47.38 -30.92
C LEU A 47 52.96 47.56 -31.51
N GLU A 48 52.84 48.20 -32.66
CA GLU A 48 51.57 48.41 -33.34
C GLU A 48 50.99 47.09 -33.87
N GLN A 49 51.84 46.19 -34.37
CA GLN A 49 51.45 44.83 -34.73
C GLN A 49 50.97 44.03 -33.50
N GLN A 50 51.66 44.12 -32.36
CA GLN A 50 51.22 43.53 -31.10
C GLN A 50 49.88 44.10 -30.62
N GLN A 51 49.69 45.41 -30.74
CA GLN A 51 48.44 46.07 -30.36
C GLN A 51 47.27 45.58 -31.24
N HIS A 52 47.48 45.49 -32.54
CA HIS A 52 46.48 44.95 -33.47
C HIS A 52 46.15 43.49 -33.16
N GLN A 53 47.14 42.64 -32.90
CA GLN A 53 46.93 41.24 -32.50
C GLN A 53 46.13 41.14 -31.19
N LEU A 54 46.49 41.93 -30.17
CA LEU A 54 45.79 41.93 -28.89
C LEU A 54 44.33 42.38 -29.02
N GLN A 55 44.07 43.35 -29.90
CA GLN A 55 42.73 43.86 -30.15
C GLN A 55 41.87 42.84 -30.92
N GLN A 56 42.45 42.13 -31.88
CA GLN A 56 41.80 41.02 -32.59
C GLN A 56 41.51 39.84 -31.64
N ASP A 57 42.50 39.42 -30.85
CA ASP A 57 42.37 38.37 -29.85
C ASP A 57 41.33 38.71 -28.79
N TRP A 58 41.27 39.97 -28.36
CA TRP A 58 40.25 40.46 -27.44
C TRP A 58 38.84 40.38 -28.01
N GLN A 59 38.63 40.78 -29.27
CA GLN A 59 37.32 40.68 -29.92
C GLN A 59 36.89 39.21 -30.07
N LEU A 60 37.80 38.33 -30.48
CA LEU A 60 37.55 36.90 -30.60
C LEU A 60 37.24 36.26 -29.23
N ARG A 61 38.02 36.59 -28.19
CA ARG A 61 37.74 36.14 -26.81
C ARG A 61 36.42 36.67 -26.30
N LYS A 62 36.10 37.94 -26.55
CA LYS A 62 34.84 38.54 -26.13
C LYS A 62 33.65 37.84 -26.78
N GLN A 63 33.73 37.56 -28.09
CA GLN A 63 32.69 36.85 -28.82
C GLN A 63 32.53 35.41 -28.30
N SER A 64 33.64 34.69 -28.09
CA SER A 64 33.63 33.34 -27.52
C SER A 64 33.04 33.31 -26.10
N LEU A 65 33.40 34.26 -25.25
CA LEU A 65 32.83 34.39 -23.90
C LEU A 65 31.35 34.74 -23.93
N GLN A 66 30.91 35.62 -24.84
CA GLN A 66 29.49 35.94 -25.00
C GLN A 66 28.67 34.73 -25.46
N GLN A 67 29.21 33.93 -26.38
CA GLN A 67 28.59 32.66 -26.81
C GLN A 67 28.57 31.64 -25.66
N GLY A 68 29.64 31.57 -24.86
CA GLY A 68 29.67 30.74 -23.66
C GLY A 68 28.64 31.16 -22.61
N ILE A 69 28.50 32.46 -22.35
CA ILE A 69 27.50 33.01 -21.43
C ILE A 69 26.09 32.71 -21.92
N SER A 70 25.80 32.90 -23.21
CA SER A 70 24.46 32.63 -23.75
C SER A 70 24.11 31.14 -23.71
N LEU A 71 25.08 30.25 -23.97
CA LEU A 71 24.91 28.81 -23.82
C LEU A 71 24.63 28.42 -22.36
N LEU A 72 25.43 28.92 -21.42
CA LEU A 72 25.23 28.66 -19.98
C LEU A 72 23.90 29.19 -19.47
N GLN A 73 23.45 30.36 -19.96
CA GLN A 73 22.12 30.89 -19.64
C GLN A 73 21.00 30.01 -20.19
N ALA A 74 21.17 29.45 -21.40
CA ALA A 74 20.23 28.51 -21.98
C ALA A 74 20.18 27.19 -21.18
N GLU A 75 21.35 26.64 -20.82
CA GLU A 75 21.44 25.46 -19.95
C GLU A 75 20.80 25.72 -18.58
N GLN A 76 21.06 26.86 -17.95
CA GLN A 76 20.47 27.21 -16.66
C GLN A 76 18.94 27.23 -16.75
N LYS A 77 18.37 27.85 -17.80
CA LYS A 77 16.92 27.87 -18.02
C LYS A 77 16.36 26.48 -18.25
N GLN A 78 17.04 25.64 -19.03
CA GLN A 78 16.63 24.27 -19.26
C GLN A 78 16.63 23.46 -17.96
N LEU A 79 17.68 23.59 -17.14
CA LEU A 79 17.77 22.92 -15.85
C LEU A 79 16.68 23.38 -14.88
N GLN A 80 16.36 24.69 -14.86
CA GLN A 80 15.24 25.22 -14.08
C GLN A 80 13.89 24.62 -14.53
N GLN A 81 13.64 24.54 -15.83
CA GLN A 81 12.42 23.91 -16.36
C GLN A 81 12.32 22.42 -16.01
N VAL A 82 13.45 21.70 -16.05
CA VAL A 82 13.51 20.28 -15.66
C VAL A 82 13.23 20.14 -14.15
N LEU A 83 13.75 21.03 -13.32
CA LEU A 83 13.54 21.01 -11.88
C LEU A 83 12.07 21.31 -11.52
N GLU A 84 11.46 22.33 -12.13
CA GLU A 84 10.03 22.63 -11.96
C GLU A 84 9.12 21.50 -12.45
N ARG A 85 9.49 20.84 -13.55
CA ARG A 85 8.72 19.69 -14.06
C ARG A 85 8.80 18.53 -13.09
N ASN A 86 9.99 18.22 -12.58
CA ASN A 86 10.17 17.16 -11.60
C ASN A 86 9.44 17.47 -10.28
N SER A 87 9.48 18.70 -9.77
CA SER A 87 8.76 19.05 -8.54
C SER A 87 7.25 18.88 -8.71
N LYS A 88 6.67 19.39 -9.80
CA LYS A 88 5.24 19.21 -10.10
C LYS A 88 4.86 17.73 -10.27
N GLN A 89 5.73 16.93 -10.88
CA GLN A 89 5.52 15.49 -11.01
C GLN A 89 5.59 14.78 -9.66
N HIS A 90 6.54 15.15 -8.79
CA HIS A 90 6.62 14.67 -7.42
C HIS A 90 5.36 15.00 -6.63
N ASP A 91 4.94 16.27 -6.63
CA ASP A 91 3.73 16.71 -5.91
C ASP A 91 2.48 15.95 -6.38
N ALA A 92 2.32 15.78 -7.70
CA ALA A 92 1.20 15.02 -8.26
C ALA A 92 1.25 13.51 -7.92
N VAL A 93 2.45 12.93 -7.79
CA VAL A 93 2.62 11.54 -7.34
C VAL A 93 2.31 11.43 -5.85
N ASP A 94 2.74 12.39 -5.03
CA ASP A 94 2.49 12.41 -3.59
C ASP A 94 1.01 12.59 -3.29
N GLU A 95 0.31 13.47 -4.03
CA GLU A 95 -1.15 13.61 -3.95
C GLU A 95 -1.87 12.30 -4.32
N LYS A 96 -1.46 11.64 -5.41
CA LYS A 96 -2.00 10.33 -5.79
C LYS A 96 -1.71 9.26 -4.75
N ARG A 97 -0.52 9.24 -4.15
CA ARG A 97 -0.17 8.32 -3.06
C ARG A 97 -1.06 8.55 -1.85
N ALA A 98 -1.25 9.81 -1.44
CA ALA A 98 -2.12 10.16 -0.33
C ALA A 98 -3.58 9.74 -0.59
N ALA A 99 -4.09 9.98 -1.80
CA ALA A 99 -5.44 9.58 -2.19
C ALA A 99 -5.61 8.05 -2.20
N LEU A 100 -4.64 7.31 -2.73
CA LEU A 100 -4.67 5.84 -2.73
C LEU A 100 -4.59 5.27 -1.31
N LEU A 101 -3.76 5.85 -0.43
CA LEU A 101 -3.69 5.44 0.98
C LEU A 101 -5.01 5.71 1.71
N ALA A 102 -5.65 6.85 1.48
CA ALA A 102 -6.97 7.14 2.05
C ALA A 102 -8.03 6.15 1.54
N GLN A 103 -8.01 5.82 0.25
CA GLN A 103 -8.91 4.82 -0.33
C GLN A 103 -8.65 3.43 0.26
N GLN A 104 -7.39 3.03 0.43
CA GLN A 104 -7.03 1.78 1.06
C GLN A 104 -7.57 1.71 2.49
N GLN A 105 -7.35 2.75 3.30
CA GLN A 105 -7.85 2.82 4.68
C GLN A 105 -9.38 2.71 4.72
N GLN A 106 -10.08 3.39 3.81
CA GLN A 106 -11.54 3.30 3.73
C GLN A 106 -12.01 1.88 3.39
N LEU A 107 -11.37 1.22 2.43
CA LEU A 107 -11.69 -0.16 2.07
C LEU A 107 -11.41 -1.14 3.22
N GLU A 108 -10.30 -0.96 3.93
CA GLU A 108 -9.97 -1.78 5.11
C GLU A 108 -11.03 -1.61 6.21
N LEU A 109 -11.46 -0.38 6.49
CA LEU A 109 -12.54 -0.12 7.46
C LEU A 109 -13.86 -0.76 7.03
N GLN A 110 -14.23 -0.65 5.75
CA GLN A 110 -15.43 -1.26 5.21
C GLN A 110 -15.38 -2.80 5.29
N GLN A 111 -14.23 -3.41 4.97
CA GLN A 111 -14.03 -4.85 5.10
C GLN A 111 -14.16 -5.31 6.56
N GLN A 112 -13.54 -4.59 7.50
CA GLN A 112 -13.64 -4.91 8.93
C GLN A 112 -15.07 -4.75 9.47
N GLN A 113 -15.80 -3.72 9.04
CA GLN A 113 -17.20 -3.52 9.41
C GLN A 113 -18.09 -4.62 8.82
N GLY A 114 -17.94 -4.93 7.53
CA GLY A 114 -18.68 -6.00 6.86
C GLY A 114 -18.43 -7.37 7.51
N GLY A 115 -17.16 -7.70 7.79
CA GLY A 115 -16.81 -8.94 8.48
C GLY A 115 -17.46 -9.06 9.86
N ARG A 116 -17.49 -7.97 10.64
CA ARG A 116 -18.19 -7.94 11.94
C ARG A 116 -19.69 -8.17 11.80
N GLN A 117 -20.35 -7.51 10.83
CA GLN A 117 -21.78 -7.69 10.58
C GLN A 117 -22.11 -9.13 10.17
N ILE A 118 -21.30 -9.72 9.28
CA ILE A 118 -21.46 -11.12 8.86
C ILE A 118 -21.29 -12.06 10.04
N SER A 119 -20.28 -11.85 10.89
CA SER A 119 -20.10 -12.67 12.09
C SER A 119 -21.30 -12.54 13.05
N ALA A 120 -21.84 -11.33 13.23
CA ALA A 120 -22.99 -11.09 14.09
C ALA A 120 -24.25 -11.79 13.55
N LEU A 121 -24.44 -11.78 12.23
CA LEU A 121 -25.53 -12.48 11.56
C LEU A 121 -25.40 -14.01 11.73
N LEU A 122 -24.19 -14.57 11.58
CA LEU A 122 -23.96 -15.99 11.83
C LEU A 122 -24.25 -16.36 13.29
N GLN A 123 -23.89 -15.49 14.25
CA GLN A 123 -24.22 -15.70 15.66
C GLN A 123 -25.73 -15.67 15.92
N GLN A 124 -26.47 -14.74 15.29
CA GLN A 124 -27.94 -14.71 15.39
C GLN A 124 -28.57 -16.00 14.87
N VAL A 125 -28.09 -16.51 13.73
CA VAL A 125 -28.54 -17.81 13.18
C VAL A 125 -28.25 -18.96 14.15
N ARG A 126 -27.07 -18.99 14.80
CA ARG A 126 -26.73 -20.00 15.81
C ARG A 126 -27.65 -19.92 17.04
N VAL A 127 -27.99 -18.72 17.50
CA VAL A 127 -28.90 -18.52 18.64
C VAL A 127 -30.34 -18.95 18.33
N MET A 128 -30.78 -18.83 17.08
CA MET A 128 -32.11 -19.28 16.64
C MET A 128 -32.21 -20.79 16.51
N GLN A 129 -31.10 -21.49 16.20
CA GLN A 129 -31.05 -22.93 15.96
C GLN A 129 -31.86 -23.80 16.96
N PRO A 130 -31.76 -23.63 18.30
CA PRO A 130 -32.49 -24.48 19.25
C PRO A 130 -34.02 -24.31 19.22
N GLN A 131 -34.53 -23.15 18.79
CA GLN A 131 -35.96 -22.86 18.75
C GLN A 131 -36.65 -23.46 17.53
N LEU A 132 -35.89 -23.99 16.57
CA LEU A 132 -36.43 -24.48 15.32
C LEU A 132 -37.09 -25.86 15.48
N PRO A 133 -38.05 -26.18 14.62
CA PRO A 133 -38.58 -27.53 14.50
C PRO A 133 -37.47 -28.59 14.37
N PRO A 134 -37.59 -29.76 15.02
CA PRO A 134 -36.61 -30.85 14.94
C PRO A 134 -36.07 -31.18 13.53
N PRO A 135 -36.90 -31.32 12.48
CA PRO A 135 -36.39 -31.66 11.14
C PRO A 135 -35.46 -30.57 10.58
N LEU A 136 -35.76 -29.30 10.85
CA LEU A 136 -34.98 -28.17 10.35
C LEU A 136 -33.76 -27.90 11.24
N GLN A 137 -33.90 -28.10 12.55
CA GLN A 137 -32.81 -28.02 13.52
C GLN A 137 -31.67 -28.98 13.17
N HIS A 138 -31.98 -30.21 12.77
CA HIS A 138 -30.96 -31.19 12.40
C HIS A 138 -30.17 -30.78 11.16
N ILE A 139 -30.85 -30.30 10.12
CA ILE A 139 -30.21 -29.76 8.91
C ILE A 139 -29.31 -28.59 9.28
N TRP A 140 -29.80 -27.65 10.08
CA TRP A 140 -29.03 -26.49 10.53
C TRP A 140 -27.80 -26.90 11.34
N GLN A 141 -27.93 -27.89 12.22
CA GLN A 141 -26.83 -28.40 13.02
C GLN A 141 -25.72 -29.00 12.15
N GLN A 142 -26.07 -29.83 11.17
CA GLN A 142 -25.11 -30.41 10.23
C GLN A 142 -24.39 -29.33 9.43
N GLU A 143 -25.14 -28.38 8.89
CA GLU A 143 -24.60 -27.32 8.03
C GLU A 143 -23.73 -26.33 8.82
N LEU A 144 -24.10 -26.01 10.05
CA LEU A 144 -23.27 -25.20 10.96
C LEU A 144 -22.03 -25.96 11.44
N ALA A 145 -22.12 -27.27 11.67
CA ALA A 145 -20.97 -28.10 12.04
C ALA A 145 -19.98 -28.29 10.87
N SER A 146 -20.46 -28.23 9.62
CA SER A 146 -19.61 -28.30 8.43
C SER A 146 -18.80 -27.02 8.17
N LEU A 147 -19.18 -25.90 8.79
CA LEU A 147 -18.46 -24.64 8.63
C LEU A 147 -17.18 -24.64 9.47
N PRO A 148 -16.01 -24.40 8.86
CA PRO A 148 -14.79 -24.18 9.63
C PRO A 148 -14.87 -22.85 10.38
N ASP A 149 -14.32 -22.80 11.60
CA ASP A 149 -14.37 -21.61 12.47
C ASP A 149 -13.63 -20.39 11.88
N ASN A 150 -12.70 -20.62 10.94
CA ASN A 150 -11.95 -19.59 10.21
C ASN A 150 -12.45 -19.38 8.77
N ALA A 151 -13.70 -19.75 8.46
CA ALA A 151 -14.28 -19.54 7.14
C ALA A 151 -14.26 -18.05 6.73
N ASP A 152 -14.01 -17.79 5.45
CA ASP A 152 -14.10 -16.45 4.88
C ASP A 152 -15.49 -15.82 5.07
N ALA A 153 -15.54 -14.49 5.19
CA ALA A 153 -16.79 -13.76 5.38
C ALA A 153 -17.84 -14.06 4.28
N SER A 154 -17.41 -14.23 3.04
CA SER A 154 -18.31 -14.63 1.94
C SER A 154 -18.95 -16.00 2.17
N VAL A 155 -18.18 -16.97 2.65
CA VAL A 155 -18.67 -18.33 2.95
C VAL A 155 -19.63 -18.30 4.13
N GLN A 156 -19.31 -17.54 5.18
CA GLN A 156 -20.20 -17.36 6.33
C GLN A 156 -21.53 -16.73 5.93
N LEU A 157 -21.50 -15.71 5.06
CA LEU A 157 -22.70 -15.05 4.55
C LEU A 157 -23.53 -16.01 3.69
N GLN A 158 -22.91 -16.71 2.74
CA GLN A 158 -23.59 -17.69 1.89
C GLN A 158 -24.26 -18.78 2.73
N ARG A 159 -23.56 -19.31 3.74
CA ARG A 159 -24.14 -20.31 4.62
C ARG A 159 -25.33 -19.76 5.39
N SER A 160 -25.19 -18.57 5.96
CA SER A 160 -26.27 -17.96 6.73
C SER A 160 -27.50 -17.68 5.86
N LEU A 161 -27.30 -17.19 4.63
CA LEU A 161 -28.39 -16.99 3.66
C LEU A 161 -29.03 -18.31 3.23
N PHE A 162 -28.25 -19.37 3.05
CA PHE A 162 -28.78 -20.70 2.76
C PHE A 162 -29.69 -21.19 3.89
N LEU A 163 -29.24 -21.08 5.14
CA LEU A 163 -30.02 -21.49 6.32
C LEU A 163 -31.31 -20.68 6.45
N LEU A 164 -31.24 -19.36 6.29
CA LEU A 164 -32.41 -18.48 6.31
C LEU A 164 -33.39 -18.78 5.17
N THR A 165 -32.87 -19.08 3.97
CA THR A 165 -33.70 -19.53 2.84
C THR A 165 -34.42 -20.83 3.18
N LYS A 166 -33.74 -21.81 3.79
CA LYS A 166 -34.37 -23.06 4.24
C LYS A 166 -35.46 -22.84 5.28
N LEU A 167 -35.26 -21.90 6.20
CA LEU A 167 -36.30 -21.51 7.13
C LEU A 167 -37.50 -20.87 6.42
N ALA A 168 -37.27 -19.97 5.48
CA ALA A 168 -38.34 -19.34 4.71
C ALA A 168 -39.12 -20.36 3.87
N GLU A 169 -38.43 -21.28 3.18
CA GLU A 169 -39.05 -22.39 2.44
C GLU A 169 -39.89 -23.29 3.35
N PHE A 170 -39.38 -23.61 4.54
CA PHE A 170 -40.11 -24.41 5.53
C PHE A 170 -41.34 -23.68 6.05
N GLN A 171 -41.23 -22.37 6.31
CA GLN A 171 -42.35 -21.54 6.80
C GLN A 171 -43.53 -21.50 5.83
N GLN A 172 -43.27 -21.60 4.52
CA GLN A 172 -44.28 -21.51 3.47
C GLN A 172 -44.98 -22.83 3.16
N ARG A 173 -44.51 -23.96 3.71
CA ARG A 173 -45.03 -25.30 3.40
C ARG A 173 -45.55 -26.01 4.64
N LEU A 174 -46.48 -26.94 4.41
CA LEU A 174 -46.85 -27.96 5.38
C LEU A 174 -45.84 -29.10 5.25
N SER A 175 -45.18 -29.46 6.36
CA SER A 175 -44.18 -30.55 6.36
C SER A 175 -44.64 -31.69 7.25
N LEU A 176 -44.34 -32.92 6.86
CA LEU A 176 -44.61 -34.14 7.62
C LEU A 176 -43.31 -34.75 8.10
N ASP A 177 -43.32 -35.27 9.32
CA ASP A 177 -42.20 -36.02 9.88
C ASP A 177 -42.69 -37.11 10.83
N GLU A 178 -41.83 -38.08 11.13
CA GLU A 178 -42.12 -39.15 12.09
C GLU A 178 -41.02 -39.23 13.14
N MET A 179 -41.41 -39.17 14.42
CA MET A 179 -40.47 -39.26 15.53
C MET A 179 -41.08 -40.07 16.68
N THR A 180 -40.22 -40.66 17.50
CA THR A 180 -40.63 -41.29 18.76
C THR A 180 -40.60 -40.25 19.87
N LEU A 181 -41.74 -40.00 20.51
CA LEU A 181 -41.84 -39.17 21.70
C LEU A 181 -41.95 -40.06 22.94
N GLU A 182 -41.34 -39.63 24.05
CA GLU A 182 -41.58 -40.23 25.35
C GLU A 182 -42.83 -39.61 25.97
N THR A 183 -43.77 -40.46 26.37
CA THR A 183 -45.01 -40.05 27.03
C THR A 183 -44.73 -39.69 28.49
N ALA A 184 -45.62 -38.98 29.17
CA ALA A 184 -45.52 -38.69 30.62
C ALA A 184 -45.28 -39.95 31.49
N ASP A 185 -45.73 -41.12 31.04
CA ASP A 185 -45.52 -42.43 31.68
C ASP A 185 -44.17 -43.09 31.34
N GLY A 186 -43.27 -42.41 30.63
CA GLY A 186 -41.97 -42.95 30.20
C GLY A 186 -42.05 -43.98 29.07
N LYS A 187 -43.22 -44.14 28.43
CA LYS A 187 -43.39 -45.07 27.30
C LYS A 187 -43.03 -44.39 25.97
N PRO A 188 -42.18 -45.03 25.13
CA PRO A 188 -41.89 -44.53 23.80
C PRO A 188 -43.08 -44.76 22.88
N VAL A 189 -43.57 -43.70 22.24
CA VAL A 189 -44.68 -43.75 21.28
C VAL A 189 -44.23 -43.13 19.97
N ARG A 190 -44.40 -43.87 18.87
CA ARG A 190 -44.16 -43.34 17.53
C ARG A 190 -45.32 -42.43 17.14
N VAL A 191 -45.01 -41.18 16.82
CA VAL A 191 -45.98 -40.17 16.42
C VAL A 191 -45.69 -39.67 15.02
N LYS A 192 -46.76 -39.39 14.27
CA LYS A 192 -46.69 -38.62 13.03
C LYS A 192 -46.89 -37.15 13.38
N GLN A 193 -46.11 -36.27 12.75
CA GLN A 193 -46.06 -34.85 13.05
C GLN A 193 -46.38 -34.04 11.79
N LEU A 194 -47.24 -33.05 11.94
CA LEU A 194 -47.60 -32.09 10.92
C LEU A 194 -47.12 -30.71 11.35
N TYR A 195 -46.21 -30.13 10.59
CA TYR A 195 -45.66 -28.81 10.82
C TYR A 195 -46.37 -27.77 9.96
N LEU A 196 -46.84 -26.69 10.60
CA LEU A 196 -47.27 -25.47 9.93
C LEU A 196 -46.18 -24.42 10.08
N GLY A 197 -45.25 -24.46 9.13
CA GLY A 197 -44.04 -23.67 9.19
C GLY A 197 -43.21 -23.93 10.45
N ALA A 198 -42.43 -22.94 10.87
CA ALA A 198 -41.50 -23.05 11.99
C ALA A 198 -42.09 -22.62 13.35
N SER A 199 -43.38 -22.28 13.40
CA SER A 199 -44.03 -21.73 14.59
C SER A 199 -44.87 -22.75 15.36
N GLN A 200 -45.49 -23.70 14.66
CA GLN A 200 -46.42 -24.63 15.30
C GLN A 200 -46.41 -25.99 14.59
N ALA A 201 -46.58 -27.04 15.36
CA ALA A 201 -46.82 -28.38 14.86
C ALA A 201 -47.93 -29.07 15.65
N TRP A 202 -48.52 -30.07 15.02
CA TRP A 202 -49.40 -31.04 15.67
C TRP A 202 -48.79 -32.41 15.56
N PHE A 203 -49.05 -33.28 16.53
CA PHE A 203 -48.66 -34.67 16.44
C PHE A 203 -49.79 -35.58 16.88
N SER A 204 -49.81 -36.80 16.34
CA SER A 204 -50.70 -37.87 16.77
C SER A 204 -49.99 -39.21 16.68
N SER A 205 -50.27 -40.11 17.63
CA SER A 205 -49.89 -41.53 17.53
C SER A 205 -50.65 -42.21 16.40
N ALA A 206 -50.12 -43.35 15.93
CA ALA A 206 -50.75 -44.14 14.87
C ALA A 206 -52.19 -44.59 15.23
N ASP A 207 -52.45 -44.84 16.51
CA ASP A 207 -53.75 -45.27 17.02
C ASP A 207 -54.68 -44.09 17.39
N GLY A 208 -54.20 -42.84 17.29
CA GLY A 208 -54.95 -41.64 17.68
C GLY A 208 -55.08 -41.40 19.18
N SER A 209 -54.59 -42.32 20.02
CA SER A 209 -54.70 -42.25 21.49
C SER A 209 -53.86 -41.15 22.14
N TYR A 210 -52.79 -40.70 21.49
CA TYR A 210 -51.93 -39.62 22.00
C TYR A 210 -51.81 -38.53 20.94
N SER A 211 -52.11 -37.31 21.32
CA SER A 211 -52.06 -36.14 20.46
C SER A 211 -51.56 -34.92 21.23
N GLY A 212 -51.15 -33.89 20.50
CA GLY A 212 -50.71 -32.66 21.10
C GLY A 212 -50.12 -31.67 20.11
N LEU A 213 -49.48 -30.65 20.69
CA LEU A 213 -48.94 -29.48 20.00
C LEU A 213 -47.42 -29.39 20.20
N GLY A 214 -46.75 -28.87 19.18
CA GLY A 214 -45.35 -28.48 19.23
C GLY A 214 -45.20 -26.99 18.97
N TYR A 215 -44.34 -26.31 19.73
CA TYR A 215 -44.06 -24.89 19.56
C TYR A 215 -42.64 -24.54 20.00
N PRO A 216 -42.07 -23.42 19.50
CA PRO A 216 -40.78 -22.92 19.95
C PRO A 216 -40.89 -22.44 21.41
N GLY A 217 -40.18 -23.10 22.32
CA GLY A 217 -40.05 -22.69 23.72
C GLY A 217 -38.81 -21.82 23.96
N SER A 218 -38.66 -21.33 25.19
CA SER A 218 -37.54 -20.44 25.59
C SER A 218 -36.16 -21.12 25.52
N THR A 219 -36.09 -22.43 25.74
CA THR A 219 -34.86 -23.24 25.69
C THR A 219 -34.74 -24.08 24.42
N GLY A 220 -35.81 -24.15 23.62
CA GLY A 220 -35.86 -24.89 22.38
C GLY A 220 -37.27 -25.41 22.08
N TRP A 221 -37.38 -26.22 21.03
CA TRP A 221 -38.65 -26.81 20.64
C TRP A 221 -39.26 -27.67 21.76
N SER A 222 -40.52 -27.41 22.10
CA SER A 222 -41.24 -28.09 23.18
C SER A 222 -42.47 -28.81 22.65
N TRP A 223 -42.66 -30.05 23.08
CA TRP A 223 -43.84 -30.87 22.79
C TRP A 223 -44.73 -30.92 24.02
N GLN A 224 -46.01 -30.63 23.83
CA GLN A 224 -47.03 -30.69 24.86
C GLN A 224 -48.13 -31.65 24.44
N PHE A 225 -48.30 -32.72 25.21
CA PHE A 225 -49.45 -33.61 25.07
C PHE A 225 -50.71 -32.86 25.51
N ASP A 226 -51.72 -32.86 24.65
CA ASP A 226 -52.97 -32.16 24.90
C ASP A 226 -54.14 -33.02 24.42
N SER A 227 -54.91 -33.52 25.37
CA SER A 227 -56.09 -34.35 25.12
C SER A 227 -57.27 -33.58 24.52
N SER A 228 -57.19 -32.24 24.41
CA SER A 228 -58.18 -31.44 23.70
C SER A 228 -57.98 -31.43 22.18
N VAL A 229 -56.81 -31.90 21.70
CA VAL A 229 -56.53 -32.07 20.27
C VAL A 229 -57.03 -33.44 19.83
N ASP A 230 -58.01 -33.50 18.94
CA ASP A 230 -58.49 -34.76 18.39
C ASP A 230 -57.45 -35.42 17.47
N GLY A 231 -56.83 -36.50 17.94
CA GLY A 231 -55.80 -37.23 17.20
C GLY A 231 -56.29 -37.76 15.83
N SER A 232 -57.58 -38.09 15.72
CA SER A 232 -58.20 -38.51 14.44
C SER A 232 -58.22 -37.40 13.40
N GLU A 233 -58.46 -36.15 13.80
CA GLU A 233 -58.46 -35.01 12.87
C GLU A 233 -57.05 -34.72 12.35
N VAL A 234 -56.05 -34.80 13.24
CA VAL A 234 -54.63 -34.65 12.87
C VAL A 234 -54.22 -35.75 11.88
N LEU A 235 -54.59 -37.01 12.14
CA LEU A 235 -54.32 -38.12 11.22
C LEU A 235 -55.03 -37.95 9.88
N GLN A 236 -56.26 -37.43 9.87
CA GLN A 236 -56.99 -37.13 8.63
C GLN A 236 -56.30 -36.02 7.83
N ALA A 237 -55.87 -34.95 8.48
CA ALA A 237 -55.12 -33.87 7.85
C ALA A 237 -53.80 -34.37 7.23
N ILE A 238 -53.07 -35.24 7.97
CA ILE A 238 -51.87 -35.91 7.49
C ILE A 238 -52.18 -36.79 6.28
N ALA A 239 -53.24 -37.60 6.33
CA ALA A 239 -53.64 -38.48 5.23
C ALA A 239 -54.06 -37.71 3.95
N ILE A 240 -54.65 -36.52 4.10
CA ILE A 240 -54.96 -35.63 2.96
C ILE A 240 -53.67 -35.09 2.33
N LEU A 241 -52.69 -34.73 3.15
CA LEU A 241 -51.40 -34.21 2.69
C LEU A 241 -50.54 -35.31 2.04
N GLU A 242 -50.55 -36.54 2.56
CA GLU A 242 -49.84 -37.70 1.97
C GLU A 242 -50.42 -38.15 0.62
N LYS A 243 -51.71 -37.87 0.35
CA LYS A 243 -52.39 -38.23 -0.90
C LYS A 243 -52.21 -37.20 -2.02
N ARG A 244 -51.57 -36.07 -1.74
CA ARG A 244 -51.42 -34.93 -2.66
C ARG A 244 -50.09 -34.97 -3.38
#